data_AF-A0A845LDX7-F1
#
_entry.id   AF-A0A845LDX7-F1
#
_cell.length_a   1.000
_cell.length_b   1.000
_cell.length_c   1.000
_cell.angle_alpha   90.00
_cell.angle_beta   90.00
_cell.angle_gamma   90.00
#
_symmetry.space_group_name_H-M   'P 1'
#
loop_
_entity.id
_entity.type
_entity.pdbx_description
1 polymer ?
#
loop_
_entity_poly.entity_id
_entity_poly.type
_entity_poly.pdbx_seq_one_letter_code
_entity_poly.pdbx_strand_id
1 'polypeptide(L)'
;MKTGILMIAHGSRLQEANNHAVAIGRMVQEKHGIEPLVVCFMELAKPSMADGLAQLVEAGVDDVKVIPLFLYNGVHIQKDIPEELEELRKIYPHIHVTVGRPLGADERIAQLIVERIQEVS
;
A
#
# COMPACT_ATOMS: atom_id res chain seq x y z
N MET A 1 -19.83 -9.13 0.13
CA MET A 1 -18.50 -8.67 -0.29
C MET A 1 -17.70 -8.38 0.96
N LYS A 2 -16.55 -9.03 1.09
CA LYS A 2 -15.59 -8.81 2.16
C LYS A 2 -14.47 -7.95 1.60
N THR A 3 -14.32 -6.74 2.13
CA THR A 3 -13.30 -5.80 1.68
C THR A 3 -11.99 -6.02 2.42
N GLY A 4 -10.87 -5.95 1.69
CA GLY A 4 -9.52 -5.94 2.24
C GLY A 4 -8.69 -4.81 1.64
N ILE A 5 -7.62 -4.42 2.33
CA ILE A 5 -6.70 -3.36 1.88
C ILE A 5 -5.36 -3.98 1.50
N LEU A 6 -4.86 -3.62 0.33
CA LEU A 6 -3.51 -3.92 -0.12
C LEU A 6 -2.71 -2.61 -0.20
N MET A 7 -1.86 -2.38 0.79
CA MET A 7 -1.03 -1.17 0.84
C MET A 7 0.33 -1.43 0.22
N ILE A 8 0.69 -0.66 -0.80
CA ILE A 8 1.90 -0.89 -1.60
C ILE A 8 2.96 0.15 -1.24
N ALA A 9 4.12 -0.29 -0.80
CA ALA A 9 5.33 0.54 -0.69
C ALA A 9 6.36 0.14 -1.76
N HIS A 10 7.38 0.97 -2.00
CA HIS A 10 8.44 0.61 -2.96
C HIS A 10 9.21 -0.64 -2.50
N GLY A 11 9.56 -0.68 -1.21
CA GLY A 11 10.51 -1.64 -0.64
C GLY A 11 11.96 -1.18 -0.78
N SER A 12 12.78 -1.63 0.16
CA SER A 12 14.17 -1.21 0.32
C SER A 12 15.03 -2.40 0.73
N ARG A 13 16.33 -2.34 0.40
CA ARG A 13 17.33 -3.28 0.94
C ARG A 13 17.58 -3.07 2.44
N LEU A 14 17.27 -1.88 2.96
CA LEU A 14 17.36 -1.57 4.38
C LEU A 14 16.06 -2.01 5.07
N GLN A 15 16.17 -3.01 5.94
CA GLN A 15 15.01 -3.57 6.65
C GLN A 15 14.27 -2.54 7.50
N GLU A 16 14.99 -1.58 8.09
CA GLU A 16 14.40 -0.50 8.89
C GLU A 16 13.40 0.35 8.07
N ALA A 17 13.73 0.66 6.82
CA ALA A 17 12.82 1.38 5.92
C ALA A 17 11.53 0.58 5.64
N ASN A 18 11.64 -0.73 5.46
CA ASN A 18 10.48 -1.60 5.27
C ASN A 18 9.62 -1.67 6.54
N ASN A 19 10.25 -1.67 7.72
CA ASN A 19 9.55 -1.68 9.01
C ASN A 19 8.70 -0.42 9.21
N HIS A 20 9.13 0.74 8.70
CA HIS A 20 8.31 1.96 8.74
C HIS A 20 7.01 1.81 7.93
N ALA A 21 7.06 1.21 6.73
CA ALA A 21 5.86 0.96 5.95
C ALA A 21 4.89 0.02 6.67
N VAL A 22 5.41 -1.05 7.28
CA VAL A 22 4.61 -1.98 8.10
C VAL A 22 4.01 -1.27 9.32
N ALA A 23 4.77 -0.42 10.00
CA ALA A 23 4.29 0.35 11.14
C ALA A 23 3.15 1.30 10.75
N ILE A 24 3.28 2.00 9.61
CA ILE A 24 2.20 2.83 9.07
C ILE A 24 0.97 1.97 8.76
N GLY A 25 1.13 0.80 8.16
CA GLY A 25 0.04 -0.14 7.91
C GLY A 25 -0.73 -0.50 9.18
N ARG A 26 -0.03 -0.79 10.29
CA ARG A 26 -0.65 -1.05 11.60
C ARG A 26 -1.41 0.15 12.14
N MET A 27 -0.81 1.35 12.07
CA MET A 27 -1.49 2.58 12.48
C MET A 27 -2.76 2.85 11.67
N VAL A 28 -2.77 2.48 10.38
CA VAL A 28 -3.97 2.57 9.53
C VAL A 28 -5.02 1.55 9.96
N GLN A 29 -4.64 0.31 10.24
CA GLN A 29 -5.58 -0.71 10.75
C GLN A 29 -6.25 -0.24 12.04
N GLU A 30 -5.48 0.25 13.00
CA GLU A 30 -5.97 0.76 14.29
C GLU A 30 -6.95 1.94 14.13
N LYS A 31 -6.75 2.80 13.13
CA LYS A 31 -7.58 4.00 12.92
C LYS A 31 -8.80 3.76 12.02
N HIS A 32 -8.70 2.91 11.02
CA HIS A 32 -9.70 2.75 9.97
C HIS A 32 -10.64 1.56 10.20
N GLY A 33 -10.18 0.54 10.93
CA GLY A 33 -11.00 -0.62 11.29
C GLY A 33 -11.38 -1.57 10.14
N ILE A 34 -10.85 -1.37 8.92
CA ILE A 34 -11.01 -2.35 7.83
C ILE A 34 -9.91 -3.40 7.92
N GLU A 35 -10.34 -4.66 8.02
CA GLU A 35 -9.48 -5.83 8.00
C GLU A 35 -10.01 -6.89 7.02
N PRO A 36 -9.12 -7.64 6.36
CA PRO A 36 -7.66 -7.64 6.52
C PRO A 36 -6.97 -6.50 5.74
N LEU A 37 -5.82 -6.03 6.25
CA LEU A 37 -4.90 -5.14 5.56
C LEU A 37 -3.54 -5.82 5.43
N VAL A 38 -2.99 -5.84 4.22
CA VAL A 38 -1.65 -6.36 3.94
C VAL A 38 -0.78 -5.25 3.39
N VAL A 39 0.39 -5.06 4.00
CA VAL A 39 1.45 -4.21 3.44
C VAL A 39 2.35 -5.07 2.56
N CYS A 40 2.51 -4.69 1.30
CA CYS A 40 3.37 -5.36 0.34
C CYS A 40 4.31 -4.37 -0.35
N PHE A 41 5.28 -4.91 -1.08
CA PHE A 41 6.36 -4.15 -1.69
C PHE A 41 6.45 -4.41 -3.19
N MET A 42 6.72 -3.37 -3.97
CA MET A 42 6.95 -3.49 -5.41
C MET A 42 8.25 -4.26 -5.69
N GLU A 43 9.32 -3.90 -4.99
CA GLU A 43 10.64 -4.50 -5.18
C GLU A 43 11.40 -4.62 -3.86
N LEU A 44 12.54 -5.32 -3.88
CA LEU A 44 13.56 -5.35 -2.82
C LEU A 44 13.13 -5.92 -1.45
N ALA A 45 11.85 -6.14 -1.22
CA ALA A 45 11.29 -6.64 0.02
C ALA A 45 10.09 -7.57 -0.22
N LYS A 46 9.66 -8.26 0.82
CA LYS A 46 8.54 -9.19 0.82
C LYS A 46 7.54 -8.82 1.92
N PRO A 47 6.23 -9.12 1.76
CA PRO A 47 5.61 -9.81 0.61
C PRO A 47 5.54 -8.95 -0.66
N SER A 48 5.55 -9.56 -1.86
CA SER A 48 5.26 -8.82 -3.11
C SER A 48 3.77 -8.53 -3.26
N MET A 49 3.36 -7.75 -4.26
CA MET A 49 1.94 -7.45 -4.49
C MET A 49 1.14 -8.74 -4.77
N ALA A 50 1.69 -9.67 -5.57
CA ALA A 50 1.13 -10.99 -5.77
C ALA A 50 0.94 -11.79 -4.46
N ASP A 51 1.96 -11.83 -3.61
CA ASP A 51 1.91 -12.55 -2.32
C ASP A 51 0.87 -11.92 -1.38
N GLY A 52 0.77 -10.59 -1.38
CA GLY A 52 -0.20 -9.86 -0.54
C GLY A 52 -1.63 -10.04 -1.02
N LEU A 53 -1.86 -10.02 -2.33
CA LEU A 53 -3.18 -10.31 -2.88
C LEU A 53 -3.60 -11.75 -2.57
N ALA A 54 -2.71 -12.73 -2.73
CA ALA A 54 -2.99 -14.12 -2.40
C ALA A 54 -3.44 -14.28 -0.93
N GLN A 55 -2.75 -13.64 0.02
CA GLN A 55 -3.14 -13.63 1.43
C GLN A 55 -4.56 -13.06 1.66
N LEU A 56 -4.92 -11.98 0.96
CA LEU A 56 -6.27 -11.41 1.05
C LEU A 56 -7.32 -12.38 0.49
N VAL A 57 -7.05 -13.01 -0.65
CA VAL A 57 -7.93 -14.00 -1.27
C VAL A 57 -8.11 -15.23 -0.37
N GLU A 58 -7.04 -15.75 0.22
CA GLU A 58 -7.10 -16.84 1.20
C GLU A 58 -7.92 -16.48 2.44
N ALA A 59 -7.90 -15.20 2.84
CA ALA A 59 -8.75 -14.68 3.91
C ALA A 59 -10.22 -14.47 3.47
N GLY A 60 -10.60 -14.82 2.24
CA GLY A 60 -11.95 -14.70 1.71
C GLY A 60 -12.34 -13.28 1.30
N VAL A 61 -11.37 -12.40 1.05
CA VAL A 61 -11.62 -11.06 0.48
C VAL A 61 -12.01 -11.20 -0.99
N ASP A 62 -13.07 -10.50 -1.40
CA ASP A 62 -13.55 -10.42 -2.79
C ASP A 62 -13.54 -8.98 -3.35
N ASP A 63 -13.23 -7.99 -2.50
CA ASP A 63 -13.08 -6.58 -2.86
C ASP A 63 -11.78 -6.02 -2.28
N VAL A 64 -10.82 -5.70 -3.13
CA VAL A 64 -9.48 -5.23 -2.73
C VAL A 64 -9.33 -3.74 -3.04
N LYS A 65 -9.03 -2.96 -2.01
CA LYS A 65 -8.64 -1.55 -2.14
C LYS A 65 -7.13 -1.46 -2.12
N VAL A 66 -6.54 -1.14 -3.26
CA VAL A 66 -5.09 -0.97 -3.43
C VAL A 66 -4.71 0.47 -3.12
N ILE A 67 -3.86 0.68 -2.12
CA ILE A 67 -3.47 2.01 -1.63
C ILE A 67 -1.95 2.20 -1.76
N PRO A 68 -1.48 3.03 -2.71
CA PRO A 68 -0.06 3.31 -2.87
C PRO A 68 0.46 4.22 -1.72
N LEU A 69 1.41 3.72 -0.93
CA LEU A 69 2.11 4.47 0.12
C LEU A 69 3.29 5.26 -0.49
N PHE A 70 2.97 6.25 -1.33
CA PHE A 70 3.95 7.10 -2.00
C PHE A 70 3.54 8.57 -1.90
N LEU A 71 4.52 9.47 -1.78
CA LEU A 71 4.28 10.91 -1.73
C LEU A 71 3.82 11.48 -3.08
N TYR A 72 4.32 10.95 -4.18
CA TYR A 72 3.97 11.42 -5.52
C TYR A 72 4.01 10.27 -6.52
N ASN A 73 3.31 10.46 -7.64
CA ASN A 73 3.35 9.54 -8.78
C ASN A 73 4.65 9.72 -9.55
N GLY A 74 5.61 8.81 -9.35
CA GLY A 74 6.68 8.59 -10.32
C GLY A 74 6.15 7.91 -11.59
N VAL A 75 6.87 8.04 -12.72
CA VAL A 75 6.51 7.38 -14.00
C VAL A 75 6.36 5.86 -13.80
N HIS A 76 7.25 5.26 -13.02
CA HIS A 76 7.24 3.84 -12.67
C HIS A 76 5.95 3.43 -11.95
N ILE A 77 5.55 4.16 -10.90
CA ILE A 77 4.35 3.83 -10.11
C ILE A 77 3.07 3.84 -10.96
N GLN A 78 2.95 4.79 -11.90
CA GLN A 78 1.78 4.89 -12.78
C GLN A 78 1.67 3.75 -13.80
N LYS A 79 2.76 3.04 -14.07
CA LYS A 79 2.81 1.99 -15.08
C LYS A 79 2.86 0.60 -14.43
N ASP A 80 3.74 0.43 -13.46
CA ASP A 80 4.09 -0.87 -12.89
C ASP A 80 2.94 -1.45 -12.05
N ILE A 81 2.27 -0.63 -11.22
CA ILE A 81 1.14 -1.11 -10.40
C ILE A 81 -0.02 -1.56 -11.30
N PRO A 82 -0.50 -0.75 -12.27
CA PRO A 82 -1.54 -1.22 -13.19
C PRO A 82 -1.16 -2.48 -13.98
N GLU A 83 0.07 -2.57 -14.50
CA GLU A 83 0.53 -3.73 -15.27
C GLU A 83 0.54 -5.01 -14.42
N GLU A 84 1.09 -4.96 -13.20
CA GLU A 84 1.09 -6.13 -12.33
C GLU A 84 -0.34 -6.50 -11.87
N LEU A 85 -1.23 -5.51 -11.65
CA LEU A 85 -2.64 -5.77 -11.37
C LEU A 85 -3.39 -6.42 -12.55
N GLU A 86 -3.03 -6.10 -13.80
CA GLU A 86 -3.61 -6.76 -14.98
C GLU A 86 -3.26 -8.25 -15.01
N GLU A 87 -2.01 -8.61 -14.71
CA GLU A 87 -1.60 -10.02 -14.62
C GLU A 87 -2.31 -10.73 -13.46
N LEU A 88 -2.42 -10.10 -12.30
CA LEU A 88 -3.12 -10.67 -11.14
C LEU A 88 -4.62 -10.84 -11.39
N ARG A 89 -5.26 -9.96 -12.17
CA ARG A 89 -6.67 -10.10 -12.59
C ARG A 89 -6.92 -11.33 -13.44
N LYS A 90 -5.93 -11.79 -14.23
CA LYS A 90 -6.05 -13.05 -15.00
C LYS A 90 -6.07 -14.26 -14.07
N ILE A 91 -5.36 -14.20 -12.95
CA ILE A 91 -5.29 -15.28 -11.95
C ILE A 91 -6.53 -15.26 -11.04
N TYR A 92 -6.98 -14.08 -10.64
CA TYR A 92 -8.10 -13.88 -9.72
C TYR A 92 -9.24 -13.06 -10.36
N PRO A 93 -9.92 -13.57 -11.40
CA PRO A 93 -10.90 -12.79 -12.18
C PRO A 93 -12.17 -12.42 -11.40
N HIS A 94 -12.41 -13.07 -10.26
CA HIS A 94 -13.56 -12.83 -9.39
C HIS A 94 -13.31 -11.73 -8.35
N ILE A 95 -12.08 -11.24 -8.21
CA ILE A 95 -11.72 -10.23 -7.23
C ILE A 95 -11.92 -8.84 -7.83
N HIS A 96 -12.74 -8.02 -7.16
CA HIS A 96 -12.88 -6.63 -7.53
C HIS A 96 -11.69 -5.84 -7.01
N VAL A 97 -11.02 -5.05 -7.87
CA VAL A 97 -9.84 -4.27 -7.48
C VAL A 97 -10.08 -2.79 -7.79
N THR A 98 -10.02 -1.94 -6.77
CA THR A 98 -10.02 -0.48 -6.90
C THR A 98 -8.67 0.08 -6.47
N VAL A 99 -8.07 0.94 -7.30
CA VAL A 99 -6.78 1.57 -6.99
C VAL A 99 -6.99 3.00 -6.54
N GLY A 100 -6.47 3.34 -5.36
CA GLY A 100 -6.44 4.69 -4.81
C GLY A 100 -5.33 5.55 -5.41
N ARG A 101 -5.35 6.83 -5.09
CA ARG A 101 -4.25 7.74 -5.44
C ARG A 101 -3.12 7.61 -4.39
N PRO A 102 -1.87 7.94 -4.74
CA PRO A 102 -0.83 8.17 -3.73
C PRO A 102 -1.22 9.28 -2.77
N LEU A 103 -0.43 9.44 -1.71
CA LEU A 103 -0.66 10.45 -0.66
C LEU A 103 -0.71 11.88 -1.24
N GLY A 104 0.20 12.20 -2.17
CA GLY A 104 0.18 13.47 -2.88
C GLY A 104 0.54 14.68 -2.02
N ALA A 105 0.33 15.87 -2.58
CA ALA A 105 0.41 17.13 -1.86
C ALA A 105 -0.86 17.30 -1.01
N ASP A 106 -0.79 16.86 0.24
CA ASP A 106 -1.87 16.93 1.22
C ASP A 106 -1.46 17.84 2.40
N GLU A 107 -2.37 18.67 2.90
CA GLU A 107 -2.11 19.59 4.02
C GLU A 107 -1.60 18.86 5.26
N ARG A 108 -2.02 17.62 5.49
CA ARG A 108 -1.55 16.81 6.64
C ARG A 108 -0.07 16.42 6.50
N ILE A 109 0.43 16.24 5.28
CA ILE A 109 1.86 16.01 5.04
C ILE A 109 2.63 17.32 5.27
N ALA A 110 2.12 18.44 4.79
CA ALA A 110 2.74 19.74 5.02
C ALA A 110 2.82 20.04 6.54
N GLN A 111 1.75 19.76 7.29
CA GLN A 111 1.73 19.92 8.75
C GLN A 111 2.76 19.03 9.44
N LEU A 112 2.90 17.76 9.02
CA LEU A 112 3.93 16.86 9.56
C LEU A 112 5.35 17.41 9.34
N ILE A 113 5.60 18.04 8.19
CA ILE A 113 6.91 18.67 7.89
C ILE A 113 7.15 19.89 8.79
N VAL A 114 6.12 20.71 9.04
CA VAL A 114 6.22 21.84 9.99
C VAL A 114 6.62 21.36 11.38
N GLU A 115 6.04 20.26 11.87
CA GLU A 115 6.43 19.67 13.16
C GLU A 115 7.90 19.24 13.19
N ARG A 116 8.41 18.60 12.13
CA ARG A 116 9.83 18.21 12.02
C ARG A 116 10.78 19.42 12.03
N ILE A 117 10.37 20.54 11.43
CA ILE A 117 11.15 21.79 11.45
C ILE A 117 11.22 22.35 12.87
N GLN A 118 10.10 22.34 13.59
CA GLN A 118 10.03 22.83 14.96
C GLN A 118 10.87 22.00 15.94
N GLU A 119 11.06 20.70 15.68
CA GLU A 119 11.92 19.83 16.51
C GLU A 119 13.41 20.24 16.48
N VAL A 120 13.83 21.01 15.48
CA VAL A 120 15.23 21.44 15.30
C VAL A 120 15.40 22.97 15.31
N SER A 121 14.33 23.71 15.61
CA SER A 121 14.32 25.18 15.71
C SER A 121 14.41 25.62 17.17
#